data_AF-A0A2P2E2I0-F1
#
_entry.id   AF-A0A2P2E2I0-F1
#
_cell.length_a   1.000
_cell.length_b   1.000
_cell.length_c   1.000
_cell.angle_alpha   90.00
_cell.angle_beta   90.00
_cell.angle_gamma   90.00
#
_symmetry.space_group_name_H-M   'P 1'
#
loop_
_entity.id
_entity.type
_entity.pdbx_description
1 polymer ?
#
loop_
_entity_poly.entity_id
_entity_poly.type
_entity_poly.pdbx_seq_one_letter_code
_entity_poly.pdbx_strand_id
1 'polypeptide(L)'
;MTKRTILIITLLLLLFSSLFVVYFLFRKPKPGEASHPTASEETQKLWGLIQSQASQLKSESYPQPLRTYLDELQSKQRYEWYGNREKALSYIRSFYPDERGDVLFLLHINYSHYLEDWEALERDQSRTDWEKWQKREDLREHYFPVVKSLLFEDHPTVVLQSFLYFAEDFVLKNPQTYSQERRKAFQKKRKEMYKENPIEIQSWESAEFHRKLVKLIYARELSLMTEAQKQEFIEKQWEKEEQGLFWN
;
A
#
# COMPACT_ATOMS: atom_id res chain seq x y z
N MET A 1 5.68 38.29 35.82
CA MET A 1 4.32 37.72 35.67
C MET A 1 3.56 37.90 36.97
N THR A 2 2.32 38.42 36.93
CA THR A 2 1.53 38.56 38.16
C THR A 2 0.97 37.19 38.56
N LYS A 3 0.73 36.97 39.87
CA LYS A 3 0.19 35.69 40.39
C LYS A 3 -1.10 35.27 39.66
N ARG A 4 -1.90 36.23 39.18
CA ARG A 4 -3.10 36.01 38.37
C ARG A 4 -2.79 35.43 36.99
N THR A 5 -1.73 35.88 36.32
CA THR A 5 -1.35 35.36 34.99
C THR A 5 -0.90 33.89 35.07
N ILE A 6 -0.16 33.53 36.12
CA ILE A 6 0.30 32.16 36.35
C ILE A 6 -0.90 31.24 36.60
N LEU A 7 -1.86 31.69 37.42
CA LEU A 7 -3.06 30.91 37.75
C LEU A 7 -3.93 30.64 36.51
N ILE A 8 -4.08 31.63 35.62
CA ILE A 8 -4.81 31.48 34.36
C ILE A 8 -4.13 30.49 33.40
N ILE A 9 -2.80 30.56 33.27
CA ILE A 9 -2.04 29.64 32.40
C ILE A 9 -2.13 28.21 32.93
N THR A 10 -2.05 28.03 34.25
CA THR A 10 -2.13 26.70 34.88
C THR A 10 -3.53 26.10 34.69
N LEU A 11 -4.58 26.93 34.78
CA LEU A 11 -5.96 26.50 34.52
C LEU A 11 -6.17 26.08 33.06
N LEU A 12 -5.61 26.83 32.10
CA LEU A 12 -5.65 26.52 30.67
C LEU A 12 -4.94 25.20 30.35
N LEU A 13 -3.79 24.94 30.96
CA LEU A 13 -3.04 23.68 30.80
C LEU A 13 -3.82 22.48 31.33
N LEU A 14 -4.48 22.62 32.49
CA LEU A 14 -5.34 21.57 33.04
C LEU A 14 -6.56 21.29 32.17
N LEU A 15 -7.16 22.32 31.57
CA LEU A 15 -8.26 22.19 30.62
C LEU A 15 -7.84 21.51 29.32
N PHE A 16 -6.65 21.83 28.80
CA PHE A 16 -6.10 21.15 27.63
C PHE A 16 -5.76 19.69 27.91
N SER A 17 -5.21 19.40 29.09
CA SER A 17 -4.92 18.04 29.55
C SER A 17 -6.21 17.20 29.66
N SER A 18 -7.27 17.75 30.25
CA SER A 18 -8.53 17.03 30.39
C SER A 18 -9.21 16.80 29.04
N LEU A 19 -9.19 17.78 28.14
CA LEU A 19 -9.66 17.62 26.76
C LEU A 19 -8.89 16.54 26.01
N PHE A 20 -7.56 16.46 26.20
CA PHE A 20 -6.73 15.43 25.59
C PHE A 20 -7.05 14.03 26.12
N VAL A 21 -7.25 13.88 27.43
CA VAL A 21 -7.62 12.62 28.08
C VAL A 21 -9.02 12.17 27.66
N VAL A 22 -9.98 13.09 27.60
CA VAL A 22 -11.34 12.80 27.10
C VAL A 22 -11.29 12.42 25.61
N TYR A 23 -10.53 13.13 24.80
CA TYR A 23 -10.33 12.76 23.39
C TYR A 23 -9.75 11.35 23.24
N PHE A 24 -8.78 10.96 24.06
CA PHE A 24 -8.18 9.63 24.04
C PHE A 24 -9.14 8.53 24.55
N LEU A 25 -9.89 8.80 25.62
CA LEU A 25 -10.85 7.85 26.19
C LEU A 25 -12.09 7.65 25.32
N PHE A 26 -12.50 8.68 24.57
CA PHE A 26 -13.66 8.62 23.67
C PHE A 26 -13.30 8.45 22.20
N ARG A 27 -12.01 8.31 21.87
CA ARG A 27 -11.59 7.80 20.56
C ARG A 27 -12.02 6.34 20.50
N LYS A 28 -13.25 6.11 20.01
CA LYS A 28 -13.69 4.78 19.61
C LYS A 28 -12.66 4.24 18.61
N PRO A 29 -12.10 3.04 18.82
CA PRO A 29 -11.27 2.40 17.80
C PRO A 29 -12.11 2.34 16.52
N LYS A 30 -11.50 2.66 15.38
CA LYS A 30 -12.23 2.61 14.11
C LYS A 30 -12.74 1.18 13.92
N PRO A 31 -14.01 0.95 13.53
CA PRO A 31 -14.44 -0.38 13.16
C PRO A 31 -13.57 -0.83 11.97
N GLY A 32 -12.72 -1.84 12.20
CA GLY A 32 -11.70 -2.29 11.24
C GLY A 32 -10.24 -2.00 11.63
N GLU A 33 -9.96 -1.39 12.78
CA GLU A 33 -8.68 -1.67 13.45
C GLU A 33 -8.80 -3.10 13.97
N ALA A 34 -8.24 -4.07 13.24
CA ALA A 34 -7.94 -5.38 13.79
C ALA A 34 -7.17 -5.15 15.09
N SER A 35 -7.88 -5.29 16.21
CA SER A 35 -7.23 -5.38 17.51
C SER A 35 -6.30 -6.57 17.39
N HIS A 36 -4.98 -6.31 17.38
CA HIS A 36 -4.01 -7.38 17.54
C HIS A 36 -4.52 -8.27 18.68
N PRO A 37 -4.49 -9.61 18.55
CA PRO A 37 -4.39 -10.41 19.76
C PRO A 37 -3.15 -9.86 20.45
N THR A 38 -3.33 -9.22 21.62
CA THR A 38 -2.29 -8.58 22.42
C THR A 38 -1.00 -9.38 22.26
N ALA A 39 -0.02 -8.85 21.52
CA ALA A 39 1.12 -9.64 21.08
C ALA A 39 1.79 -10.21 22.33
N SER A 40 1.74 -11.53 22.48
CA SER A 40 2.37 -12.22 23.60
C SER A 40 3.84 -11.83 23.67
N GLU A 41 4.45 -11.85 24.85
CA GLU A 41 5.88 -11.52 25.01
C GLU A 41 6.76 -12.32 24.04
N GLU A 42 6.38 -13.56 23.75
CA GLU A 42 7.01 -14.44 22.76
C GLU A 42 6.89 -13.91 21.33
N THR A 43 5.72 -13.41 20.92
CA THR A 43 5.51 -12.81 19.60
C THR A 43 6.37 -11.55 19.41
N GLN A 44 6.49 -10.74 20.47
CA GLN A 44 7.34 -9.54 20.44
C GLN A 44 8.83 -9.90 20.35
N LYS A 45 9.28 -10.92 21.09
CA LYS A 45 10.64 -11.47 20.98
C LYS A 45 10.96 -11.96 19.57
N LEU A 46 10.04 -12.70 18.95
CA LEU A 46 10.21 -13.19 17.58
C LEU A 46 10.25 -12.06 16.54
N TRP A 47 9.45 -11.00 16.70
CA TRP A 47 9.57 -9.82 15.83
C TRP A 47 10.89 -9.08 16.03
N GLY A 48 11.37 -8.98 17.27
CA GLY A 48 12.71 -8.46 17.57
C GLY A 48 13.81 -9.29 16.90
N LEU A 49 13.67 -10.62 16.89
CA LEU A 49 14.56 -11.54 16.18
C LEU A 49 14.55 -11.27 14.67
N ILE A 50 13.37 -11.24 14.06
CA ILE A 50 13.17 -10.93 12.63
C ILE A 50 13.81 -9.58 12.28
N GLN A 51 13.66 -8.56 13.12
CA GLN A 51 14.29 -7.26 12.94
C GLN A 51 15.81 -7.33 12.96
N SER A 52 16.39 -8.06 13.92
CA SER A 52 17.84 -8.22 14.05
C SER A 52 18.46 -9.10 12.96
N GLN A 53 17.68 -10.00 12.37
CA GLN A 53 18.14 -11.04 11.44
C GLN A 53 17.49 -10.94 10.05
N ALA A 54 16.95 -9.78 9.67
CA ALA A 54 16.25 -9.60 8.40
C ALA A 54 17.10 -10.00 7.17
N SER A 55 18.42 -9.83 7.23
CA SER A 55 19.36 -10.27 6.19
C SER A 55 19.50 -11.80 6.13
N GLN A 56 19.35 -12.51 7.24
CA GLN A 56 19.40 -13.97 7.28
C GLN A 56 18.16 -14.58 6.62
N LEU A 57 17.02 -13.90 6.61
CA LEU A 57 15.83 -14.32 5.86
C LEU A 57 16.04 -14.34 4.34
N LYS A 58 17.13 -13.75 3.83
CA LYS A 58 17.56 -13.82 2.43
C LYS A 58 18.60 -14.92 2.16
N SER A 59 19.08 -15.59 3.20
CA SER A 59 20.08 -16.65 3.07
C SER A 59 19.45 -17.98 2.65
N GLU A 60 20.29 -18.91 2.19
CA GLU A 60 19.91 -20.29 1.85
C GLU A 60 19.34 -21.08 3.05
N SER A 61 19.48 -20.56 4.27
CA SER A 61 18.95 -21.20 5.48
C SER A 61 17.43 -21.07 5.64
N TYR A 62 16.78 -20.25 4.80
CA TYR A 62 15.34 -20.03 4.71
C TYR A 62 14.83 -20.32 3.29
N PRO A 63 13.55 -20.67 3.11
CA PRO A 63 13.00 -20.95 1.79
C PRO A 63 12.99 -19.68 0.91
N GLN A 64 13.42 -19.83 -0.35
CA GLN A 64 13.44 -18.75 -1.34
C GLN A 64 12.70 -19.16 -2.62
N PRO A 65 11.83 -18.29 -3.19
CA PRO A 65 11.37 -17.00 -2.65
C PRO A 65 10.46 -17.18 -1.44
N LEU A 66 10.68 -16.38 -0.38
CA LEU A 66 9.94 -16.50 0.87
C LEU A 66 8.42 -16.33 0.68
N ARG A 67 8.00 -15.39 -0.17
CA ARG A 67 6.57 -15.20 -0.48
C ARG A 67 5.93 -16.44 -1.09
N THR A 68 6.59 -17.08 -2.06
CA THR A 68 6.09 -18.30 -2.71
C THR A 68 5.91 -19.42 -1.69
N TYR A 69 6.85 -19.57 -0.76
CA TYR A 69 6.71 -20.54 0.33
C TYR A 69 5.50 -20.25 1.22
N LEU A 70 5.25 -18.98 1.57
CA LEU A 70 4.08 -18.59 2.37
C LEU A 70 2.76 -18.81 1.60
N ASP A 71 2.73 -18.56 0.29
CA ASP A 71 1.58 -18.84 -0.59
C ASP A 71 1.25 -20.35 -0.64
N GLU A 72 2.28 -21.20 -0.78
CA GLU A 72 2.13 -22.65 -0.75
C GLU A 72 1.63 -23.14 0.61
N LEU A 73 2.22 -22.64 1.69
CA LEU A 73 1.86 -23.02 3.06
C LEU A 73 0.42 -22.61 3.38
N GLN A 74 0.00 -21.41 2.97
CA GLN A 74 -1.38 -20.96 3.09
C GLN A 74 -2.34 -21.83 2.28
N SER A 75 -1.96 -22.22 1.05
CA SER A 75 -2.77 -23.10 0.21
C SER A 75 -2.94 -24.48 0.85
N LYS A 76 -1.85 -25.09 1.34
CA LYS A 76 -1.90 -26.35 2.08
C LYS A 76 -2.76 -26.24 3.34
N GLN A 77 -2.56 -25.19 4.13
CA GLN A 77 -3.37 -24.97 5.32
C GLN A 77 -4.85 -24.87 4.98
N ARG A 78 -5.23 -24.07 3.97
CA ARG A 78 -6.62 -23.82 3.61
C ARG A 78 -7.31 -25.06 3.02
N TYR A 79 -6.64 -25.77 2.12
CA TYR A 79 -7.28 -26.81 1.30
C TYR A 79 -6.92 -28.25 1.71
N GLU A 80 -5.68 -28.53 2.07
CA GLU A 80 -5.23 -29.89 2.42
C GLU A 80 -5.39 -30.18 3.91
N TRP A 81 -5.18 -29.17 4.75
CA TRP A 81 -5.24 -29.31 6.21
C TRP A 81 -6.49 -28.71 6.82
N TYR A 82 -7.45 -28.27 5.99
CA TYR A 82 -8.77 -27.78 6.41
C TYR A 82 -8.71 -26.69 7.50
N GLY A 83 -7.75 -25.78 7.39
CA GLY A 83 -7.52 -24.68 8.32
C GLY A 83 -6.71 -25.05 9.57
N ASN A 84 -6.18 -26.27 9.69
CA ASN A 84 -5.46 -26.70 10.87
C ASN A 84 -4.05 -26.06 10.96
N ARG A 85 -3.90 -25.13 11.92
CA ARG A 85 -2.65 -24.41 12.20
C ARG A 85 -1.56 -25.27 12.84
N GLU A 86 -1.92 -26.27 13.64
CA GLU A 86 -0.95 -27.18 14.26
C GLU A 86 -0.26 -28.06 13.22
N LYS A 87 -0.99 -28.47 12.17
CA LYS A 87 -0.42 -29.17 11.02
C LYS A 87 0.57 -28.28 10.26
N ALA A 88 0.24 -27.00 10.07
CA ALA A 88 1.16 -26.04 9.45
C ALA A 88 2.44 -25.85 10.27
N LEU A 89 2.32 -25.68 11.59
CA LEU A 89 3.49 -25.60 12.48
C LEU A 89 4.33 -26.88 12.45
N SER A 90 3.68 -28.04 12.52
CA SER A 90 4.37 -29.34 12.48
C SER A 90 5.11 -29.56 11.17
N TYR A 91 4.49 -29.17 10.04
CA TYR A 91 5.11 -29.22 8.72
C TYR A 91 6.31 -28.27 8.63
N ILE A 92 6.20 -27.03 9.11
CA ILE A 92 7.34 -26.10 9.13
C ILE A 92 8.49 -26.70 9.94
N ARG A 93 8.20 -27.18 11.15
CA ARG A 93 9.21 -27.74 12.07
C ARG A 93 9.85 -29.03 11.56
N SER A 94 9.22 -29.79 10.65
CA SER A 94 9.87 -30.96 10.05
C SER A 94 11.02 -30.58 9.11
N PHE A 95 11.01 -29.36 8.55
CA PHE A 95 12.10 -28.84 7.70
C PHE A 95 12.99 -27.83 8.42
N TYR A 96 12.44 -27.10 9.40
CA TYR A 96 13.11 -26.04 10.16
C TYR A 96 12.84 -26.26 11.66
N PRO A 97 13.55 -27.19 12.32
CA PRO A 97 13.23 -27.63 13.68
C PRO A 97 13.67 -26.67 14.80
N ASP A 98 14.39 -25.60 14.46
CA ASP A 98 14.92 -24.59 15.38
C ASP A 98 14.07 -23.30 15.37
N GLU A 99 14.60 -22.21 15.91
CA GLU A 99 13.94 -20.90 15.97
C GLU A 99 13.48 -20.39 14.58
N ARG A 100 14.09 -20.88 13.48
CA ARG A 100 13.66 -20.55 12.12
C ARG A 100 12.24 -21.03 11.84
N GLY A 101 11.86 -22.18 12.39
CA GLY A 101 10.51 -22.71 12.26
C GLY A 101 9.47 -21.81 12.94
N ASP A 102 9.80 -21.26 14.10
CA ASP A 102 8.93 -20.34 14.82
C ASP A 102 8.82 -18.99 14.11
N VAL A 103 9.92 -18.49 13.53
CA VAL A 103 9.93 -17.30 12.66
C VAL A 103 9.05 -17.50 11.43
N LEU A 104 9.22 -18.63 10.71
CA LEU A 104 8.42 -18.94 9.53
C LEU A 104 6.94 -19.10 9.87
N PHE A 105 6.62 -19.72 11.00
CA PHE A 105 5.24 -19.83 11.47
C PHE A 105 4.64 -18.47 11.80
N LEU A 106 5.37 -17.58 12.47
CA LEU A 106 4.91 -16.23 12.74
C LEU A 106 4.64 -15.45 11.45
N LEU A 107 5.55 -15.52 10.49
CA LEU A 107 5.38 -14.88 9.17
C LEU A 107 4.15 -15.44 8.45
N HIS A 108 3.94 -16.75 8.50
CA HIS A 108 2.76 -17.41 7.94
C HIS A 108 1.45 -16.94 8.56
N ILE A 109 1.36 -16.85 9.89
CA ILE A 109 0.16 -16.34 10.56
C ILE A 109 -0.14 -14.90 10.14
N ASN A 110 0.87 -14.02 10.13
CA ASN A 110 0.70 -12.64 9.67
C ASN A 110 0.32 -12.57 8.19
N TYR A 111 0.87 -13.46 7.35
CA TYR A 111 0.52 -13.54 5.95
C TYR A 111 -0.92 -13.99 5.73
N SER A 112 -1.39 -14.96 6.51
CA SER A 112 -2.80 -15.39 6.51
C SER A 112 -3.74 -14.22 6.79
N HIS A 113 -3.47 -13.44 7.84
CA HIS A 113 -4.27 -12.27 8.20
C HIS A 113 -4.18 -11.13 7.19
N TYR A 114 -2.98 -10.87 6.66
CA TYR A 114 -2.79 -9.93 5.56
C TYR A 114 -3.64 -10.30 4.33
N LEU A 115 -3.69 -11.59 3.96
CA LEU A 115 -4.49 -12.06 2.83
C LEU A 115 -5.99 -11.92 3.10
N GLU A 116 -6.45 -12.18 4.32
CA GLU A 116 -7.85 -11.97 4.72
C GLU A 116 -8.25 -10.49 4.59
N ASP A 117 -7.44 -9.59 5.14
CA ASP A 117 -7.67 -8.14 5.06
C ASP A 117 -7.56 -7.61 3.63
N TRP A 118 -6.64 -8.17 2.83
CA TRP A 118 -6.52 -7.83 1.41
C TRP A 118 -7.73 -8.32 0.61
N GLU A 119 -8.20 -9.55 0.80
CA GLU A 119 -9.43 -10.05 0.18
C GLU A 119 -10.64 -9.18 0.55
N ALA A 120 -10.74 -8.73 1.80
CA ALA A 120 -11.79 -7.82 2.25
C ALA A 120 -11.69 -6.44 1.55
N LEU A 121 -10.47 -5.90 1.42
CA LEU A 121 -10.22 -4.64 0.73
C LEU A 121 -10.57 -4.69 -0.77
N GLU A 122 -10.27 -5.80 -1.45
CA GLU A 122 -10.60 -5.98 -2.87
C GLU A 122 -12.13 -5.98 -3.09
N ARG A 123 -12.88 -6.62 -2.18
CA ARG A 123 -14.35 -6.68 -2.22
C ARG A 123 -15.04 -5.36 -1.86
N ASP A 124 -14.35 -4.41 -1.25
CA ASP A 124 -14.91 -3.11 -0.88
C ASP A 124 -15.18 -2.26 -2.13
N GLN A 125 -16.46 -2.09 -2.48
CA GLN A 125 -16.88 -1.29 -3.63
C GLN A 125 -16.94 0.21 -3.35
N SER A 126 -16.79 0.62 -2.09
CA SER A 126 -16.86 2.05 -1.71
C SER A 126 -15.57 2.83 -2.01
N ARG A 127 -14.48 2.12 -2.31
CA ARG A 127 -13.14 2.68 -2.53
C ARG A 127 -12.75 2.65 -3.99
N THR A 128 -12.04 3.69 -4.42
CA THR A 128 -11.39 3.69 -5.74
C THR A 128 -10.16 2.80 -5.76
N ASP A 129 -9.69 2.43 -6.95
CA ASP A 129 -8.49 1.60 -7.10
C ASP A 129 -7.25 2.27 -6.50
N TRP A 130 -7.19 3.60 -6.53
CA TRP A 130 -6.13 4.36 -5.85
C TRP A 130 -6.19 4.21 -4.33
N GLU A 131 -7.39 4.34 -3.75
CA GLU A 131 -7.58 4.20 -2.30
C GLU A 131 -7.31 2.77 -1.83
N LYS A 132 -7.68 1.77 -2.64
CA LYS A 132 -7.34 0.36 -2.42
C LYS A 132 -5.83 0.15 -2.49
N TRP A 133 -5.17 0.70 -3.50
CA TRP A 133 -3.71 0.61 -3.62
C TRP A 133 -2.99 1.21 -2.42
N GLN A 134 -3.39 2.42 -1.98
CA GLN A 134 -2.82 3.06 -0.80
C GLN A 134 -3.05 2.21 0.45
N LYS A 135 -4.26 1.69 0.63
CA LYS A 135 -4.59 0.88 1.80
C LYS A 135 -3.85 -0.46 1.79
N ARG A 136 -3.57 -1.03 0.61
CA ARG A 136 -2.75 -2.23 0.46
C ARG A 136 -1.32 -1.98 0.93
N GLU A 137 -0.72 -0.85 0.57
CA GLU A 137 0.61 -0.47 1.07
C GLU A 137 0.61 -0.31 2.59
N ASP A 138 -0.42 0.31 3.16
CA ASP A 138 -0.58 0.41 4.62
C ASP A 138 -0.68 -0.99 5.27
N LEU A 139 -1.40 -1.94 4.66
CA LEU A 139 -1.51 -3.31 5.15
C LEU A 139 -0.16 -4.04 5.09
N ARG A 140 0.58 -3.89 3.99
CA ARG A 140 1.93 -4.48 3.86
C ARG A 140 2.87 -3.95 4.94
N GLU A 141 2.86 -2.64 5.18
CA GLU A 141 3.66 -2.01 6.23
C GLU A 141 3.20 -2.45 7.63
N HIS A 142 1.90 -2.58 7.84
CA HIS A 142 1.31 -3.00 9.11
C HIS A 142 1.71 -4.43 9.48
N TYR A 143 1.56 -5.39 8.55
CA TYR A 143 1.84 -6.80 8.81
C TYR A 143 3.33 -7.16 8.68
N PHE A 144 4.11 -6.40 7.91
CA PHE A 144 5.50 -6.73 7.58
C PHE A 144 6.47 -5.54 7.65
N PRO A 145 6.53 -4.79 8.76
CA PRO A 145 7.29 -3.54 8.82
C PRO A 145 8.79 -3.71 8.55
N VAL A 146 9.35 -4.88 8.84
CA VAL A 146 10.79 -5.17 8.68
C VAL A 146 11.09 -5.89 7.35
N VAL A 147 10.18 -6.75 6.92
CA VAL A 147 10.43 -7.72 5.83
C VAL A 147 9.60 -7.43 4.58
N LYS A 148 8.94 -6.26 4.51
CA LYS A 148 8.09 -5.86 3.39
C LYS A 148 8.79 -6.06 2.05
N SER A 149 10.00 -5.52 1.91
CA SER A 149 10.77 -5.59 0.64
C SER A 149 11.27 -7.00 0.29
N LEU A 150 11.29 -7.93 1.25
CA LEU A 150 11.58 -9.34 1.00
C LEU A 150 10.36 -10.08 0.46
N LEU A 151 9.16 -9.72 0.94
CA LEU A 151 7.91 -10.38 0.57
C LEU A 151 7.26 -9.75 -0.66
N PHE A 152 7.37 -8.44 -0.81
CA PHE A 152 6.73 -7.66 -1.85
C PHE A 152 7.80 -6.87 -2.59
N GLU A 153 8.38 -7.50 -3.59
CA GLU A 153 9.30 -6.80 -4.49
C GLU A 153 8.53 -5.77 -5.32
N ASP A 154 9.03 -4.53 -5.31
CA ASP A 154 8.46 -3.43 -6.06
C ASP A 154 9.01 -3.46 -7.50
N HIS A 155 8.28 -4.11 -8.39
CA HIS A 155 8.58 -4.03 -9.81
C HIS A 155 8.19 -2.64 -10.35
N PRO A 156 8.98 -1.99 -11.24
CA PRO A 156 8.67 -0.66 -11.76
C PRO A 156 7.27 -0.51 -12.37
N THR A 157 6.71 -1.58 -12.95
CA THR A 157 5.34 -1.60 -13.48
C THR A 157 4.26 -1.39 -12.41
N VAL A 158 4.52 -1.74 -11.14
CA VAL A 158 3.61 -1.46 -10.02
C VAL A 158 3.53 0.05 -9.76
N VAL A 159 4.65 0.77 -9.90
CA VAL A 159 4.69 2.23 -9.76
C VAL A 159 3.90 2.89 -10.90
N LEU A 160 4.02 2.38 -12.13
CA LEU A 160 3.23 2.87 -13.26
C LEU A 160 1.73 2.61 -13.08
N GLN A 161 1.36 1.41 -12.64
CA GLN A 161 -0.03 1.05 -12.42
C GLN A 161 -0.67 1.91 -11.32
N SER A 162 0.04 2.11 -10.21
CA SER A 162 -0.43 2.99 -9.12
C SER A 162 -0.51 4.45 -9.54
N PHE A 163 0.36 4.91 -10.44
CA PHE A 163 0.23 6.23 -11.04
C PHE A 163 -1.04 6.37 -11.90
N LEU A 164 -1.41 5.34 -12.66
CA LEU A 164 -2.69 5.32 -13.40
C LEU A 164 -3.89 5.36 -12.45
N TYR A 165 -3.88 4.54 -11.39
CA TYR A 165 -4.96 4.57 -10.39
C TYR A 165 -5.13 5.97 -9.78
N PHE A 166 -4.02 6.63 -9.42
CA PHE A 166 -4.06 8.01 -8.96
C PHE A 166 -4.68 8.94 -10.01
N ALA A 167 -4.26 8.84 -11.28
CA ALA A 167 -4.74 9.70 -12.34
C ALA A 167 -6.25 9.54 -12.58
N GLU A 168 -6.75 8.30 -12.54
CA GLU A 168 -8.17 7.96 -12.63
C GLU A 168 -8.97 8.55 -11.45
N ASP A 169 -8.50 8.33 -10.22
CA ASP A 169 -9.11 8.86 -9.00
C ASP A 169 -9.15 10.40 -9.00
N PHE A 170 -8.07 11.04 -9.46
CA PHE A 170 -7.98 12.48 -9.59
C PHE A 170 -9.02 13.02 -10.58
N VAL A 171 -9.16 12.39 -11.75
CA VAL A 171 -10.17 12.79 -12.76
C VAL A 171 -11.58 12.62 -12.23
N LEU A 172 -11.85 11.48 -11.56
CA LEU A 172 -13.16 11.19 -10.98
C LEU A 172 -13.56 12.23 -9.91
N LYS A 173 -12.62 12.59 -9.04
CA LYS A 173 -12.85 13.59 -7.98
C LYS A 173 -12.85 15.03 -8.51
N ASN A 174 -12.23 15.29 -9.67
CA ASN A 174 -12.08 16.62 -10.25
C ASN A 174 -12.48 16.65 -11.75
N PRO A 175 -13.78 16.42 -12.07
CA PRO A 175 -14.23 16.30 -13.46
C PRO A 175 -14.14 17.63 -14.24
N GLN A 176 -14.20 18.77 -13.54
CA GLN A 176 -14.22 20.11 -14.16
C GLN A 176 -12.83 20.69 -14.47
N THR A 177 -11.77 20.04 -13.99
CA THR A 177 -10.39 20.48 -14.20
C THR A 177 -9.99 20.42 -15.67
N TYR A 178 -9.32 21.47 -16.14
CA TYR A 178 -8.82 21.53 -17.52
C TYR A 178 -7.56 20.69 -17.71
N SER A 179 -7.28 20.28 -18.94
CA SER A 179 -6.11 19.48 -19.31
C SER A 179 -4.77 20.02 -18.79
N GLN A 180 -4.54 21.33 -18.84
CA GLN A 180 -3.30 21.93 -18.32
C GLN A 180 -3.12 21.74 -16.81
N GLU A 181 -4.20 21.87 -16.03
CA GLU A 181 -4.17 21.68 -14.57
C GLU A 181 -3.98 20.21 -14.21
N ARG A 182 -4.66 19.29 -14.93
CA ARG A 182 -4.44 17.84 -14.78
C ARG A 182 -3.01 17.46 -15.08
N ARG A 183 -2.43 17.98 -16.17
CA ARG A 183 -1.03 17.72 -16.54
C ARG A 183 -0.07 18.13 -15.44
N LYS A 184 -0.26 19.32 -14.86
CA LYS A 184 0.54 19.80 -13.72
C LYS A 184 0.42 18.88 -12.50
N ALA A 185 -0.80 18.46 -12.16
CA ALA A 185 -1.03 17.54 -11.04
C ALA A 185 -0.36 16.17 -11.27
N PHE A 186 -0.49 15.63 -12.49
CA PHE A 186 0.11 14.35 -12.87
C PHE A 186 1.64 14.43 -12.88
N GLN A 187 2.23 15.49 -13.45
CA GLN A 187 3.68 15.71 -13.40
C GLN A 187 4.20 15.81 -11.96
N LYS A 188 3.47 16.51 -11.08
CA LYS A 188 3.84 16.60 -9.66
C LYS A 188 3.83 15.21 -9.01
N LYS A 189 2.74 14.46 -9.18
CA LYS A 189 2.61 13.13 -8.59
C LYS A 189 3.65 12.14 -9.13
N ARG A 190 3.93 12.21 -10.43
CA ARG A 190 4.97 11.41 -11.08
C ARG A 190 6.34 11.64 -10.45
N LYS A 191 6.73 12.90 -10.23
CA LYS A 191 7.99 13.25 -9.55
C LYS A 191 8.05 12.71 -8.12
N GLU A 192 6.93 12.71 -7.40
CA GLU A 192 6.85 12.15 -6.05
C GLU A 192 7.04 10.63 -6.05
N MET A 193 6.36 9.91 -6.96
CA MET A 193 6.39 8.45 -7.02
C MET A 193 7.70 7.90 -7.59
N TYR A 194 8.35 8.64 -8.49
CA TYR A 194 9.55 8.17 -9.19
C TYR A 194 10.85 8.56 -8.46
N LYS A 195 10.74 9.16 -7.27
CA LYS A 195 11.86 9.80 -6.57
C LYS A 195 13.05 8.88 -6.37
N GLU A 196 12.83 7.59 -6.16
CA GLU A 196 13.88 6.62 -5.86
C GLU A 196 14.64 6.20 -7.13
N ASN A 197 13.93 5.80 -8.20
CA ASN A 197 14.53 5.30 -9.44
C ASN A 197 13.91 5.94 -10.70
N PRO A 198 14.14 7.25 -10.92
CA PRO A 198 13.42 7.99 -11.95
C PRO A 198 13.73 7.52 -13.36
N ILE A 199 14.98 7.17 -13.67
CA ILE A 199 15.40 6.74 -15.01
C ILE A 199 14.83 5.35 -15.33
N GLU A 200 14.89 4.43 -14.37
CA GLU A 200 14.38 3.08 -14.54
C GLU A 200 12.89 3.10 -14.76
N ILE A 201 12.10 3.71 -13.86
CA ILE A 201 10.64 3.75 -13.98
C ILE A 201 10.21 4.44 -15.29
N GLN A 202 10.95 5.48 -15.71
CA GLN A 202 10.72 6.14 -17.00
C GLN A 202 10.89 5.22 -18.20
N SER A 203 11.89 4.34 -18.18
CA SER A 203 12.12 3.38 -19.27
C SER A 203 10.98 2.37 -19.45
N TRP A 204 10.15 2.20 -18.42
CA TRP A 204 8.98 1.32 -18.45
C TRP A 204 7.70 2.02 -18.92
N GLU A 205 7.71 3.34 -19.13
CA GLU A 205 6.54 4.07 -19.64
C GLU A 205 6.29 3.72 -21.12
N SER A 206 5.37 2.79 -21.36
CA SER A 206 4.99 2.38 -22.71
C SER A 206 4.10 3.40 -23.41
N ALA A 207 4.03 3.32 -24.74
CA ALA A 207 3.10 4.12 -25.53
C ALA A 207 1.63 3.91 -25.09
N GLU A 208 1.27 2.69 -24.68
CA GLU A 208 -0.07 2.41 -24.16
C GLU A 208 -0.35 3.16 -22.84
N PHE A 209 0.63 3.18 -21.93
CA PHE A 209 0.55 3.94 -20.68
C PHE A 209 0.33 5.43 -20.96
N HIS A 210 1.12 6.02 -21.86
CA HIS A 210 0.93 7.43 -22.23
C HIS A 210 -0.41 7.69 -22.92
N ARG A 211 -0.88 6.80 -23.80
CA ARG A 211 -2.23 6.91 -24.41
C ARG A 211 -3.34 6.91 -23.36
N LYS A 212 -3.24 6.07 -22.32
CA LYS A 212 -4.19 6.10 -21.19
C LYS A 212 -4.15 7.46 -20.48
N LEU A 213 -2.95 8.00 -20.26
CA LEU A 213 -2.81 9.33 -19.65
C LEU A 213 -3.37 10.46 -20.52
N VAL A 214 -3.21 10.44 -21.85
CA VAL A 214 -3.85 11.42 -22.75
C VAL A 214 -5.35 11.44 -22.51
N LYS A 215 -5.99 10.27 -22.47
CA LYS A 215 -7.44 10.16 -22.22
C LYS A 215 -7.83 10.80 -20.88
N LEU A 216 -7.03 10.58 -19.84
CA LEU A 216 -7.28 11.13 -18.50
C LEU A 216 -7.03 12.64 -18.44
N ILE A 217 -5.97 13.14 -19.08
CA ILE A 217 -5.66 14.57 -19.17
C ILE A 217 -6.82 15.32 -19.85
N TYR A 218 -7.32 14.79 -20.96
CA TYR A 218 -8.37 15.44 -21.76
C TYR A 218 -9.79 14.94 -21.44
N ALA A 219 -10.00 14.24 -20.32
CA ALA A 219 -11.28 13.59 -20.02
C ALA A 219 -12.48 14.54 -20.04
N ARG A 220 -12.27 15.82 -19.67
CA ARG A 220 -13.31 16.86 -19.68
C ARG A 220 -13.67 17.25 -21.10
N GLU A 221 -12.67 17.56 -21.93
CA GLU A 221 -12.84 17.90 -23.34
C GLU A 221 -13.51 16.75 -24.08
N LEU A 222 -13.09 15.51 -23.81
CA LEU A 222 -13.66 14.29 -24.37
C LEU A 222 -15.13 14.08 -23.97
N SER A 223 -15.53 14.47 -22.75
CA SER A 223 -16.92 14.30 -22.28
C SER A 223 -17.96 15.07 -23.11
N LEU A 224 -17.52 16.08 -23.88
CA LEU A 224 -18.38 16.91 -24.72
C LEU A 224 -18.43 16.43 -26.18
N MET A 225 -17.70 15.37 -26.51
CA MET A 225 -17.50 14.87 -27.86
C MET A 225 -18.24 13.56 -28.11
N THR A 226 -18.58 13.28 -29.37
CA THR A 226 -19.05 11.96 -29.80
C THR A 226 -17.90 10.94 -29.83
N GLU A 227 -18.19 9.64 -29.86
CA GLU A 227 -17.15 8.60 -29.89
C GLU A 227 -16.20 8.72 -31.09
N ALA A 228 -16.71 9.07 -32.27
CA ALA A 228 -15.88 9.30 -33.45
C ALA A 228 -14.92 10.49 -33.25
N GLN A 229 -15.41 11.59 -32.67
CA GLN A 229 -14.61 12.78 -32.36
C GLN A 229 -13.58 12.50 -31.26
N LYS A 230 -13.91 11.65 -30.27
CA LYS A 230 -12.98 11.25 -29.21
C LYS A 230 -11.78 10.52 -29.80
N GLN A 231 -12.00 9.54 -30.67
CA GLN A 231 -10.91 8.78 -31.31
C GLN A 231 -9.99 9.70 -32.11
N GLU A 232 -10.54 10.51 -33.01
CA GLU A 232 -9.77 11.46 -33.81
C GLU A 232 -8.99 12.46 -32.93
N PHE A 233 -9.63 12.98 -31.87
CA PHE A 233 -8.98 13.90 -30.95
C PHE A 233 -7.82 13.23 -30.22
N ILE A 234 -7.99 12.01 -29.72
CA ILE A 234 -6.95 11.27 -28.98
C ILE A 234 -5.77 10.97 -29.91
N GLU A 235 -6.01 10.52 -31.14
CA GLU A 235 -4.95 10.26 -32.12
C GLU A 235 -4.18 11.53 -32.42
N LYS A 236 -4.87 12.65 -32.65
CA LYS A 236 -4.23 13.94 -32.91
C LYS A 236 -3.41 14.46 -31.74
N GLN A 237 -3.88 14.28 -30.49
CA GLN A 237 -3.07 14.64 -29.32
C GLN A 237 -1.90 13.68 -29.16
N TRP A 238 -2.10 12.38 -29.39
CA TRP A 238 -1.03 11.39 -29.35
C TRP A 238 0.12 11.74 -30.30
N GLU A 239 -0.17 12.06 -31.56
CA GLU A 239 0.83 12.46 -32.55
C GLU A 239 1.65 13.68 -32.11
N LYS A 240 1.01 14.67 -31.48
CA LYS A 240 1.69 15.86 -30.96
C LYS A 240 2.61 15.54 -29.78
N GLU A 241 2.16 14.65 -28.91
CA GLU A 241 2.88 14.26 -27.70
C GLU A 241 4.07 13.33 -28.01
N GLU A 242 3.94 12.49 -29.04
CA GLU A 242 5.03 11.66 -29.57
C GLU A 242 6.15 12.52 -30.19
N GLN A 243 5.79 13.62 -30.85
CA GLN A 243 6.74 14.58 -31.42
C GLN A 243 7.38 15.51 -30.37
N GLY A 244 6.75 15.66 -29.20
CA GLY A 244 7.08 16.70 -28.21
C GLY A 244 7.87 16.26 -26.96
N LEU A 245 8.16 14.96 -26.78
CA LEU A 245 8.50 14.34 -25.48
C LEU A 245 7.35 14.54 -24.48
N PHE A 246 6.41 13.58 -24.41
CA PHE A 246 5.16 13.57 -23.60
C PHE A 246 5.13 14.32 -22.25
N TRP A 247 6.24 14.43 -21.51
CA TRP A 247 6.27 15.13 -20.22
C TRP A 247 6.94 16.51 -20.25
N ASN A 248 7.54 16.90 -21.37
CA ASN A 248 8.28 18.14 -21.60
C ASN A 248 7.43 19.19 -22.34
#